data_AF-A0A067SKS5-F1
#
_entry.id   AF-A0A067SKS5-F1
#
_cell.length_a   1.000
_cell.length_b   1.000
_cell.length_c   1.000
_cell.angle_alpha   90.00
_cell.angle_beta   90.00
_cell.angle_gamma   90.00
#
_symmetry.space_group_name_H-M   'P 1'
#
loop_
_entity.id
_entity.type
_entity.pdbx_description
1 polymer ?
#
loop_
_entity_poly.entity_id
_entity_poly.type
_entity_poly.pdbx_seq_one_letter_code
_entity_poly.pdbx_strand_id
1 'polypeptide(L)'
;MLCPLSGIAPDGGPTCLIDMEDLDTVSTTMASEILSYDQVSPQLTLQDLASILSSALKLASRPLECWTVNDLASKLPVGISDWDYFNPVGIGHFDASEGGVRPIDEHGRCPSGRSVEVRRLGEYSGDGRFDTVLIVDYDDDEAWVRQRTEWRYSLCSVANCNLFIMGGCLEYLRAWLDPSGSLPPRVAFMENAPSMSLEGELYEIVNSRYELRDDSGLFTSFRYGDIPKTLQGDQIRFLRARKGSHHTSRGIAAGLRGKDLLPALFADFQCWLTMRPDVWPSPTSESTPAFTFMQLVTSPLDDSNPFSALPTELLLDIFRHLPIRALFSLSSASRSLRSLITEPAFLNQVIKAAVLTGAEFWVLPVASIPGEEERARVVAMEWLSAVSPDHDVPITEPPFHSASFPYLAFVRACYASDSMRNRQRLWDIVKQFEELWRDYRLYGWERDVFIT
;
A
#
# COMPACT_ATOMS: atom_id res chain seq x y z
N MET A 1 -6.34 15.13 -8.08
CA MET A 1 -6.40 15.09 -6.60
C MET A 1 -6.14 13.68 -6.12
N LEU A 2 -5.43 13.53 -5.01
CA LEU A 2 -4.96 12.25 -4.48
C LEU A 2 -5.47 12.01 -3.05
N CYS A 3 -5.72 10.74 -2.72
CA CYS A 3 -6.04 10.31 -1.37
C CYS A 3 -4.83 10.52 -0.45
N PRO A 4 -4.93 11.24 0.67
CA PRO A 4 -3.80 11.48 1.57
C PRO A 4 -3.29 10.21 2.27
N LEU A 5 -4.07 9.12 2.32
CA LEU A 5 -3.66 7.84 2.92
C LEU A 5 -2.89 6.92 1.95
N SER A 6 -2.97 7.15 0.64
CA SER A 6 -2.40 6.24 -0.36
C SER A 6 -1.69 6.94 -1.51
N GLY A 7 -1.97 8.21 -1.73
CA GLY A 7 -1.60 8.98 -2.92
C GLY A 7 -2.22 8.46 -4.21
N ILE A 8 -3.31 7.70 -4.12
CA ILE A 8 -4.04 7.15 -5.27
C ILE A 8 -5.26 8.04 -5.57
N ALA A 9 -5.55 8.26 -6.85
CA ALA A 9 -6.71 8.99 -7.34
C ALA A 9 -8.02 8.20 -7.12
N PRO A 10 -9.20 8.86 -7.17
CA PRO A 10 -10.50 8.19 -6.96
C PRO A 10 -10.76 7.01 -7.90
N ASP A 11 -10.35 7.14 -9.16
CA ASP A 11 -10.51 6.10 -10.19
C ASP A 11 -9.46 4.97 -10.09
N GLY A 12 -8.52 5.08 -9.14
CA GLY A 12 -7.52 4.05 -8.86
C GLY A 12 -6.20 4.21 -9.65
N GLY A 13 -5.62 3.06 -10.01
CA GLY A 13 -4.30 2.93 -10.64
C GLY A 13 -4.25 3.24 -12.14
N PRO A 14 -3.10 3.02 -12.80
CA PRO A 14 -2.94 3.39 -14.19
C PRO A 14 -3.97 2.69 -15.07
N THR A 15 -4.64 3.46 -15.91
CA THR A 15 -5.43 2.93 -17.02
C THR A 15 -4.61 2.86 -18.31
N CYS A 16 -3.38 3.39 -18.32
CA CYS A 16 -2.36 3.13 -19.33
C CYS A 16 -0.93 3.40 -18.79
N LEU A 17 0.08 2.84 -19.45
CA LEU A 17 1.48 3.18 -19.13
C LEU A 17 1.91 4.51 -19.76
N ILE A 18 1.55 4.71 -21.02
CA ILE A 18 1.90 5.87 -21.85
C ILE A 18 0.77 6.25 -22.80
N ASP A 19 0.78 7.50 -23.27
CA ASP A 19 -0.06 7.93 -24.38
C ASP A 19 0.46 7.39 -25.71
N MET A 20 -0.46 7.22 -26.67
CA MET A 20 -0.10 6.80 -28.03
C MET A 20 0.80 7.80 -28.74
N GLU A 21 0.73 9.08 -28.38
CA GLU A 21 1.58 10.15 -28.91
C GLU A 21 3.04 10.03 -28.45
N ASP A 22 3.26 9.48 -27.25
CA ASP A 22 4.59 9.30 -26.66
C ASP A 22 5.26 7.98 -27.08
N LEU A 23 4.52 7.09 -27.75
CA LEU A 23 4.92 5.70 -28.00
C LEU A 23 6.27 5.57 -28.72
N ASP A 24 6.47 6.29 -29.81
CA ASP A 24 7.69 6.20 -30.61
C ASP A 24 8.90 6.77 -29.86
N THR A 25 8.71 7.90 -29.17
CA THR A 25 9.73 8.54 -28.33
C THR A 25 10.13 7.64 -27.16
N VAL A 26 9.16 7.10 -26.42
CA VAL A 26 9.40 6.25 -25.25
C VAL A 26 10.04 4.93 -25.66
N SER A 27 9.52 4.26 -26.69
CA SER A 27 10.09 2.99 -27.17
C SER A 27 11.54 3.15 -27.64
N THR A 28 11.85 4.25 -28.34
CA THR A 28 13.22 4.56 -28.80
C THR A 28 14.15 4.87 -27.63
N THR A 29 13.67 5.65 -26.65
CA THR A 29 14.44 5.98 -25.43
C THR A 29 14.75 4.72 -24.63
N MET A 30 13.75 3.88 -24.38
CA MET A 30 13.92 2.59 -23.70
C MET A 30 14.85 1.65 -24.47
N ALA A 31 14.77 1.61 -25.80
CA ALA A 31 15.68 0.79 -26.62
C ALA A 31 17.13 1.24 -26.46
N SER A 32 17.39 2.55 -26.47
CA SER A 32 18.71 3.12 -26.23
C SER A 32 19.23 2.80 -24.83
N GLU A 33 18.37 2.88 -23.80
CA GLU A 33 18.74 2.49 -22.44
C GLU A 33 19.11 1.00 -22.34
N ILE A 34 18.32 0.12 -22.96
CA ILE A 34 18.56 -1.33 -22.93
C ILE A 34 19.88 -1.68 -23.61
N LEU A 35 20.21 -1.04 -24.74
CA LEU A 35 21.51 -1.22 -25.38
C LEU A 35 22.67 -0.81 -24.47
N SER A 36 22.48 0.20 -23.63
CA SER A 36 23.52 0.65 -22.68
C SER A 36 23.80 -0.33 -21.53
N TYR A 37 22.93 -1.32 -21.31
CA TYR A 37 23.11 -2.32 -20.26
C TYR A 37 23.95 -3.52 -20.67
N ASP A 38 24.26 -3.71 -21.97
CA ASP A 38 25.00 -4.86 -22.51
C ASP A 38 24.42 -6.25 -22.10
N GLN A 39 23.12 -6.33 -21.84
CA GLN A 39 22.43 -7.55 -21.40
C GLN A 39 21.69 -8.31 -22.51
N VAL A 40 21.45 -7.66 -23.64
CA VAL A 40 20.70 -8.21 -24.77
C VAL A 40 21.64 -8.72 -25.87
N SER A 41 21.14 -9.61 -26.73
CA SER A 41 21.93 -10.16 -27.84
C SER A 41 22.53 -9.02 -28.69
N PRO A 42 23.84 -9.07 -29.03
CA PRO A 42 24.50 -8.05 -29.84
C PRO A 42 23.95 -7.97 -31.28
N GLN A 43 23.10 -8.92 -31.67
CA GLN A 43 22.41 -8.93 -32.97
C GLN A 43 21.17 -8.03 -33.00
N LEU A 44 20.62 -7.65 -31.84
CA LEU A 44 19.45 -6.78 -31.79
C LEU A 44 19.88 -5.33 -31.97
N THR A 45 19.41 -4.72 -33.06
CA THR A 45 19.65 -3.31 -33.33
C THR A 45 18.73 -2.41 -32.49
N LEU A 46 19.04 -1.12 -32.41
CA LEU A 46 18.15 -0.12 -31.81
C LEU A 46 16.74 -0.18 -32.40
N GLN A 47 16.64 -0.38 -33.73
CA GLN A 47 15.37 -0.46 -34.44
C GLN A 47 14.59 -1.72 -34.07
N ASP A 48 15.27 -2.86 -33.91
CA ASP A 48 14.63 -4.11 -33.48
C ASP A 48 14.06 -3.98 -32.07
N LEU A 49 14.84 -3.41 -31.14
CA LEU A 49 14.41 -3.17 -29.77
C LEU A 49 13.25 -2.18 -29.69
N ALA A 50 13.33 -1.06 -30.41
CA ALA A 50 12.25 -0.08 -30.47
C ALA A 50 10.95 -0.70 -31.02
N SER A 51 11.05 -1.57 -32.03
CA SER A 51 9.91 -2.30 -32.58
C SER A 51 9.28 -3.27 -31.55
N ILE A 52 10.11 -4.04 -30.84
CA ILE A 52 9.68 -4.94 -29.77
C ILE A 52 8.95 -4.17 -28.66
N LEU A 53 9.54 -3.06 -28.21
CA LEU A 53 9.01 -2.21 -27.16
C LEU A 53 7.73 -1.51 -27.59
N SER A 54 7.70 -0.94 -28.80
CA SER A 54 6.51 -0.31 -29.36
C SER A 54 5.35 -1.30 -29.44
N SER A 55 5.61 -2.54 -29.88
CA SER A 55 4.59 -3.59 -29.91
C SER A 55 4.03 -3.92 -28.52
N ALA A 56 4.87 -4.00 -27.49
CA ALA A 56 4.43 -4.30 -26.13
C ALA A 56 3.73 -3.10 -25.47
N LEU A 57 4.27 -1.88 -25.61
CA LEU A 57 3.70 -0.65 -25.08
C LEU A 57 2.34 -0.34 -25.70
N LYS A 58 2.14 -0.60 -27.01
CA LYS A 58 0.81 -0.51 -27.64
C LYS A 58 -0.25 -1.36 -26.94
N LEU A 59 0.12 -2.51 -26.38
CA LEU A 59 -0.81 -3.37 -25.63
C LEU A 59 -1.13 -2.83 -24.24
N ALA A 60 -0.23 -2.00 -23.68
CA ALA A 60 -0.35 -1.35 -22.37
C ALA A 60 -0.87 0.10 -22.47
N SER A 61 -1.15 0.57 -23.67
CA SER A 61 -1.71 1.89 -23.97
C SER A 61 -3.20 1.78 -24.26
N ARG A 62 -3.94 2.83 -23.93
CA ARG A 62 -5.37 2.92 -24.19
C ARG A 62 -5.61 3.36 -25.65
N PRO A 63 -6.45 2.65 -26.43
CA PRO A 63 -6.90 3.16 -27.72
C PRO A 63 -7.68 4.45 -27.52
N LEU A 64 -7.44 5.48 -28.35
CA LEU A 64 -8.13 6.78 -28.30
C LEU A 64 -9.67 6.67 -28.33
N GLU A 65 -10.21 5.56 -28.83
CA GLU A 65 -11.65 5.36 -29.05
C GLU A 65 -12.34 4.55 -27.94
N CYS A 66 -11.61 3.95 -26.99
CA CYS A 66 -12.19 3.08 -25.96
C CYS A 66 -12.36 3.81 -24.63
N TRP A 67 -13.59 4.26 -24.35
CA TRP A 67 -13.95 4.93 -23.09
C TRP A 67 -14.13 3.96 -21.91
N THR A 68 -14.12 2.64 -22.14
CA THR A 68 -14.35 1.64 -21.10
C THR A 68 -13.04 1.03 -20.58
N VAL A 69 -12.84 1.06 -19.26
CA VAL A 69 -11.66 0.53 -18.54
C VAL A 69 -11.48 -1.00 -18.70
N ASN A 70 -12.54 -1.69 -19.12
CA ASN A 70 -12.65 -3.15 -19.11
C ASN A 70 -11.69 -3.88 -20.05
N ASP A 71 -11.24 -3.26 -21.15
CA ASP A 71 -10.39 -3.95 -22.15
C ASP A 71 -8.94 -4.14 -21.68
N LEU A 72 -8.44 -3.27 -20.79
CA LEU A 72 -7.10 -3.39 -20.23
C LEU A 72 -7.09 -4.30 -19.00
N ALA A 73 -8.18 -4.33 -18.21
CA ALA A 73 -8.30 -5.10 -16.98
C ALA A 73 -7.91 -6.58 -17.14
N SER A 74 -8.33 -7.22 -18.24
CA SER A 74 -8.00 -8.63 -18.53
C SER A 74 -6.51 -8.90 -18.82
N LYS A 75 -5.73 -7.86 -19.10
CA LYS A 75 -4.29 -7.94 -19.44
C LYS A 75 -3.39 -7.47 -18.30
N LEU A 76 -3.97 -6.90 -17.26
CA LEU A 76 -3.25 -6.39 -16.11
C LEU A 76 -2.91 -7.54 -15.15
N PRO A 77 -1.73 -7.52 -14.51
CA PRO A 77 -1.46 -8.34 -13.33
C PRO A 77 -2.61 -8.24 -12.31
N VAL A 78 -2.92 -9.35 -11.66
CA VAL A 78 -3.96 -9.42 -10.62
C VAL A 78 -3.72 -8.33 -9.56
N GLY A 79 -4.78 -7.58 -9.24
CA GLY A 79 -4.73 -6.48 -8.28
C GLY A 79 -4.30 -5.13 -8.84
N ILE A 80 -3.88 -5.01 -10.11
CA ILE A 80 -3.75 -3.69 -10.75
C ILE A 80 -5.13 -3.26 -11.27
N SER A 81 -5.55 -2.05 -10.90
CA SER A 81 -6.80 -1.40 -11.33
C SER A 81 -8.11 -2.12 -10.94
N ASP A 82 -8.03 -3.24 -10.23
CA ASP A 82 -9.15 -3.97 -9.62
C ASP A 82 -9.35 -3.49 -8.18
N TRP A 83 -9.64 -2.21 -7.94
CA TRP A 83 -9.80 -1.67 -6.57
C TRP A 83 -11.21 -1.87 -6.00
N ASP A 84 -11.84 -3.01 -6.34
CA ASP A 84 -13.12 -3.42 -5.77
C ASP A 84 -13.03 -3.38 -4.23
N TYR A 85 -14.06 -2.80 -3.58
CA TYR A 85 -14.13 -2.54 -2.13
C TYR A 85 -13.28 -1.39 -1.58
N PHE A 86 -12.49 -0.70 -2.42
CA PHE A 86 -11.78 0.52 -2.03
C PHE A 86 -12.48 1.80 -2.50
N ASN A 87 -13.80 1.74 -2.65
CA ASN A 87 -14.63 2.85 -3.09
C ASN A 87 -14.25 4.15 -2.38
N PRO A 88 -14.19 5.28 -3.10
CA PRO A 88 -13.94 6.59 -2.53
C PRO A 88 -14.88 6.89 -1.35
N VAL A 89 -14.33 7.45 -0.28
CA VAL A 89 -15.05 7.88 0.93
C VAL A 89 -14.77 9.36 1.13
N GLY A 90 -15.83 10.16 1.15
CA GLY A 90 -15.79 11.58 1.48
C GLY A 90 -15.94 11.76 2.98
N ILE A 91 -15.04 12.54 3.58
CA ILE A 91 -15.09 12.94 4.98
C ILE A 91 -15.13 14.45 5.05
N GLY A 92 -16.15 14.98 5.71
CA GLY A 92 -16.24 16.40 5.96
C GLY A 92 -17.67 16.84 6.19
N HIS A 93 -17.99 18.02 5.72
CA HIS A 93 -19.30 18.61 5.89
C HIS A 93 -19.83 19.00 4.52
N PHE A 94 -20.96 18.44 4.13
CA PHE A 94 -21.42 18.51 2.76
C PHE A 94 -22.79 19.20 2.70
N ASP A 95 -22.82 20.46 2.24
CA ASP A 95 -24.07 21.19 2.09
C ASP A 95 -24.72 20.90 0.73
N ALA A 96 -25.88 20.25 0.74
CA ALA A 96 -26.61 19.94 -0.49
C ALA A 96 -27.06 21.21 -1.24
N SER A 97 -27.31 22.32 -0.54
CA SER A 97 -27.74 23.58 -1.15
C SER A 97 -26.60 24.29 -1.89
N GLU A 98 -25.36 24.04 -1.50
CA GLU A 98 -24.15 24.59 -2.12
C GLU A 98 -23.39 23.54 -2.97
N GLY A 99 -24.10 22.54 -3.49
CA GLY A 99 -23.50 21.55 -4.39
C GLY A 99 -22.48 20.63 -3.72
N GLY A 100 -22.65 20.35 -2.43
CA GLY A 100 -21.75 19.49 -1.64
C GLY A 100 -20.51 20.20 -1.11
N VAL A 101 -20.41 21.51 -1.30
CA VAL A 101 -19.41 22.37 -0.66
C VAL A 101 -19.88 22.67 0.75
N ARG A 102 -18.97 22.97 1.67
CA ARG A 102 -19.35 23.76 2.85
C ARG A 102 -18.47 25.00 2.89
N PRO A 103 -19.04 26.18 3.16
CA PRO A 103 -18.27 27.40 3.12
C PRO A 103 -17.31 27.42 4.30
N ILE A 104 -16.06 27.68 3.96
CA ILE A 104 -15.03 28.17 4.86
C ILE A 104 -15.55 29.50 5.43
N ASP A 105 -15.31 29.76 6.71
CA ASP A 105 -15.77 31.03 7.26
C ASP A 105 -15.01 32.23 6.66
N GLU A 106 -15.47 33.45 6.97
CA GLU A 106 -14.87 34.70 6.47
C GLU A 106 -13.39 34.88 6.83
N HIS A 107 -12.86 34.07 7.74
CA HIS A 107 -11.46 34.08 8.16
C HIS A 107 -10.62 32.96 7.55
N GLY A 108 -11.18 32.13 6.68
CA GLY A 108 -10.45 31.00 6.11
C GLY A 108 -10.52 29.72 6.95
N ARG A 109 -11.33 29.68 8.03
CA ARG A 109 -11.33 28.55 8.96
C ARG A 109 -12.26 27.43 8.53
N CYS A 110 -11.75 26.21 8.64
CA CYS A 110 -12.56 25.02 8.49
C CYS A 110 -13.47 24.77 9.70
N PRO A 111 -14.65 24.18 9.48
CA PRO A 111 -15.44 23.57 10.54
C PRO A 111 -14.60 22.62 11.40
N SER A 112 -15.06 22.30 12.61
CA SER A 112 -14.41 21.25 13.40
C SER A 112 -14.63 19.86 12.80
N GLY A 113 -13.76 18.91 13.15
CA GLY A 113 -13.94 17.49 12.88
C GLY A 113 -15.11 16.85 13.65
N ARG A 114 -15.79 17.63 14.50
CA ARG A 114 -17.04 17.21 15.15
C ARG A 114 -18.17 17.18 14.14
N SER A 115 -18.98 16.14 14.21
CA SER A 115 -20.15 15.97 13.34
C SER A 115 -19.80 15.94 11.84
N VAL A 116 -18.59 15.52 11.50
CA VAL A 116 -18.26 15.22 10.10
C VAL A 116 -19.16 14.10 9.60
N GLU A 117 -19.65 14.26 8.38
CA GLU A 117 -20.31 13.23 7.62
C GLU A 117 -19.27 12.36 6.92
N VAL A 118 -19.57 11.07 6.84
CA VAL A 118 -18.81 10.09 6.08
C VAL A 118 -19.71 9.56 4.98
N ARG A 119 -19.37 9.82 3.72
CA ARG A 119 -20.15 9.41 2.54
C ARG A 119 -19.35 8.42 1.71
N ARG A 120 -19.94 7.29 1.34
CA ARG A 120 -19.37 6.43 0.28
C ARG A 120 -19.69 7.10 -1.05
N LEU A 121 -18.68 7.52 -1.78
CA LEU A 121 -18.84 8.29 -3.00
C LEU A 121 -18.89 7.34 -4.20
N GLY A 122 -19.66 7.72 -5.22
CA GLY A 122 -19.81 6.98 -6.47
C GLY A 122 -19.06 7.66 -7.61
N GLU A 123 -19.80 7.98 -8.68
CA GLU A 123 -19.30 8.60 -9.91
C GLU A 123 -18.43 9.84 -9.64
N TYR A 124 -17.16 9.76 -10.04
CA TYR A 124 -16.19 10.85 -9.99
C TYR A 124 -16.20 11.60 -11.33
N SER A 125 -16.34 12.93 -11.28
CA SER A 125 -16.43 13.78 -12.48
C SER A 125 -15.24 14.72 -12.67
N GLY A 126 -14.14 14.49 -11.95
CA GLY A 126 -12.95 15.33 -12.00
C GLY A 126 -12.91 16.40 -10.92
N ASP A 127 -11.73 17.00 -10.70
CA ASP A 127 -11.51 18.12 -9.77
C ASP A 127 -12.00 17.90 -8.33
N GLY A 128 -12.09 16.63 -7.90
CA GLY A 128 -12.60 16.27 -6.57
C GLY A 128 -14.12 16.25 -6.44
N ARG A 129 -14.84 16.36 -7.55
CA ARG A 129 -16.30 16.32 -7.59
C ARG A 129 -16.78 14.88 -7.71
N PHE A 130 -17.74 14.55 -6.86
CA PHE A 130 -18.47 13.28 -6.90
C PHE A 130 -19.96 13.58 -7.00
N ASP A 131 -20.62 13.03 -8.00
CA ASP A 131 -22.00 13.37 -8.32
C ASP A 131 -23.01 12.47 -7.59
N THR A 132 -22.54 11.33 -7.09
CA THR A 132 -23.38 10.34 -6.43
C THR A 132 -22.78 9.81 -5.12
N VAL A 133 -23.67 9.34 -4.25
CA VAL A 133 -23.33 8.65 -3.00
C VAL A 133 -23.90 7.24 -3.07
N LEU A 134 -23.06 6.26 -2.71
CA LEU A 134 -23.42 4.86 -2.61
C LEU A 134 -24.07 4.61 -1.25
N ILE A 135 -25.31 4.14 -1.27
CA ILE A 135 -26.05 3.76 -0.07
C ILE A 135 -26.17 2.25 -0.05
N VAL A 136 -25.81 1.70 1.10
CA VAL A 136 -25.97 0.28 1.39
C VAL A 136 -27.26 0.12 2.17
N ASP A 137 -28.29 -0.43 1.51
CA ASP A 137 -29.51 -0.81 2.19
C ASP A 137 -29.34 -2.26 2.68
N TYR A 138 -29.45 -2.44 4.00
CA TYR A 138 -29.59 -3.75 4.60
C TYR A 138 -31.09 -4.06 4.63
N ASP A 139 -31.53 -4.92 3.73
CA ASP A 139 -32.86 -5.50 3.84
C ASP A 139 -32.78 -6.67 4.83
N ASP A 140 -33.49 -6.57 5.95
CA ASP A 140 -33.44 -7.57 7.02
C ASP A 140 -33.91 -8.97 6.54
N ASP A 141 -34.61 -9.03 5.42
CA ASP A 141 -35.19 -10.26 4.85
C ASP A 141 -34.40 -10.86 3.68
N GLU A 142 -33.40 -10.17 3.10
CA GLU A 142 -32.59 -10.67 1.98
C GLU A 142 -31.11 -10.89 2.35
N ALA A 143 -30.57 -12.07 2.01
CA ALA A 143 -29.17 -12.42 2.24
C ALA A 143 -28.16 -11.65 1.35
N TRP A 144 -28.64 -10.69 0.54
CA TRP A 144 -27.82 -9.90 -0.37
C TRP A 144 -27.93 -8.42 -0.06
N VAL A 145 -26.79 -7.78 0.07
CA VAL A 145 -26.67 -6.34 0.34
C VAL A 145 -27.03 -5.57 -0.92
N ARG A 146 -28.16 -4.82 -0.90
CA ARG A 146 -28.55 -3.98 -2.04
C ARG A 146 -27.79 -2.66 -1.97
N GLN A 147 -26.93 -2.43 -2.96
CA GLN A 147 -26.31 -1.12 -3.17
C GLN A 147 -27.21 -0.30 -4.09
N ARG A 148 -27.62 0.88 -3.64
CA ARG A 148 -28.28 1.88 -4.47
C ARG A 148 -27.44 3.14 -4.54
N THR A 149 -27.55 3.83 -5.66
CA THR A 149 -26.85 5.09 -5.90
C THR A 149 -27.84 6.24 -5.79
N GLU A 150 -27.55 7.21 -4.93
CA GLU A 150 -28.33 8.44 -4.83
C GLU A 150 -27.55 9.63 -5.39
N TRP A 151 -28.22 10.48 -6.16
CA TRP A 151 -27.66 11.75 -6.62
C TRP A 151 -27.47 12.71 -5.45
N ARG A 152 -26.22 12.89 -5.04
CA ARG A 152 -25.82 13.75 -3.92
C ARG A 152 -24.42 14.28 -4.19
N TYR A 153 -24.36 15.53 -4.64
CA TYR A 153 -23.09 16.19 -4.89
C TYR A 153 -22.23 16.24 -3.63
N SER A 154 -20.97 15.88 -3.80
CA SER A 154 -19.94 15.91 -2.75
C SER A 154 -18.66 16.46 -3.38
N LEU A 155 -18.26 17.67 -3.00
CA LEU A 155 -16.98 18.23 -3.43
C LEU A 155 -15.95 17.96 -2.35
N CYS A 156 -14.94 17.15 -2.66
CA CYS A 156 -13.77 16.95 -1.82
C CYS A 156 -12.60 17.57 -2.56
N SER A 157 -12.00 18.66 -2.08
CA SER A 157 -10.87 19.30 -2.79
C SER A 157 -9.88 19.96 -1.85
N VAL A 158 -8.71 20.39 -2.36
CA VAL A 158 -7.75 21.13 -1.52
C VAL A 158 -8.28 22.52 -1.19
N ALA A 159 -9.05 23.12 -2.11
CA ALA A 159 -9.75 24.39 -1.89
C ALA A 159 -11.01 24.25 -1.01
N ASN A 160 -11.38 23.03 -0.61
CA ASN A 160 -12.45 22.74 0.32
C ASN A 160 -11.85 22.04 1.57
N CYS A 161 -12.52 22.12 2.71
CA CYS A 161 -12.13 21.35 3.89
C CYS A 161 -12.51 19.86 3.77
N ASN A 162 -13.44 19.52 2.87
CA ASN A 162 -13.83 18.14 2.62
C ASN A 162 -12.72 17.39 1.91
N LEU A 163 -12.42 16.19 2.39
CA LEU A 163 -11.39 15.33 1.82
C LEU A 163 -11.98 14.00 1.34
N PHE A 164 -11.35 13.43 0.33
CA PHE A 164 -11.64 12.07 -0.14
C PHE A 164 -10.50 11.13 0.29
N ILE A 165 -10.87 9.91 0.64
CA ILE A 165 -9.97 8.81 0.99
C ILE A 165 -10.45 7.53 0.31
N MET A 166 -9.53 6.65 -0.09
CA MET A 166 -9.88 5.30 -0.54
C MET A 166 -10.41 4.46 0.64
N GLY A 167 -11.61 3.90 0.52
CA GLY A 167 -12.31 3.22 1.63
C GLY A 167 -11.47 2.15 2.33
N GLY A 168 -10.84 1.24 1.59
CA GLY A 168 -9.97 0.23 2.20
C GLY A 168 -8.69 0.80 2.83
N CYS A 169 -8.19 1.95 2.36
CA CYS A 169 -7.08 2.65 3.04
C CYS A 169 -7.52 3.25 4.38
N LEU A 170 -8.77 3.69 4.49
CA LEU A 170 -9.35 4.10 5.78
C LEU A 170 -9.49 2.91 6.73
N GLU A 171 -9.89 1.74 6.23
CA GLU A 171 -9.93 0.51 7.04
C GLU A 171 -8.55 0.09 7.53
N TYR A 172 -7.53 0.16 6.66
CA TYR A 172 -6.13 -0.05 7.07
C TYR A 172 -5.73 0.94 8.15
N LEU A 173 -5.99 2.23 7.97
CA LEU A 173 -5.72 3.24 9.00
C LEU A 173 -6.39 2.87 10.32
N ARG A 174 -7.67 2.47 10.34
CA ARG A 174 -8.35 2.07 11.58
C ARG A 174 -7.71 0.87 12.27
N ALA A 175 -7.29 -0.13 11.50
CA ALA A 175 -6.70 -1.36 12.03
C ALA A 175 -5.24 -1.19 12.47
N TRP A 176 -4.52 -0.27 11.84
CA TRP A 176 -3.07 -0.10 11.99
C TRP A 176 -2.67 1.13 12.79
N LEU A 177 -3.58 2.08 12.97
CA LEU A 177 -3.36 3.22 13.84
C LEU A 177 -3.41 2.72 15.28
N ASP A 178 -2.24 2.73 15.92
CA ASP A 178 -2.08 2.42 17.33
C ASP A 178 -2.58 1.03 17.79
N PRO A 179 -2.07 -0.07 17.19
CA PRO A 179 -2.46 -1.43 17.57
C PRO A 179 -2.13 -1.75 19.04
N SER A 180 -1.19 -1.02 19.64
CA SER A 180 -0.76 -1.16 21.04
C SER A 180 -1.53 -0.28 22.04
N GLY A 181 -2.42 0.61 21.60
CA GLY A 181 -3.11 1.56 22.48
C GLY A 181 -2.17 2.58 23.15
N SER A 182 -1.03 2.87 22.50
CA SER A 182 0.03 3.76 22.95
C SER A 182 -0.20 5.24 22.62
N LEU A 183 -1.20 5.58 21.79
CA LEU A 183 -1.52 6.97 21.52
C LEU A 183 -2.00 7.65 22.80
N PRO A 184 -1.53 8.86 23.08
CA PRO A 184 -1.92 9.58 24.28
C PRO A 184 -3.43 9.84 24.28
N PRO A 185 -4.03 9.96 25.47
CA PRO A 185 -5.38 10.49 25.59
C PRO A 185 -5.43 11.91 25.03
N ARG A 186 -6.64 12.41 24.81
CA ARG A 186 -6.90 13.73 24.24
C ARG A 186 -6.66 14.85 25.25
N VAL A 187 -5.40 15.10 25.60
CA VAL A 187 -5.00 16.09 26.61
C VAL A 187 -5.28 17.52 26.15
N ALA A 188 -5.12 17.80 24.85
CA ALA A 188 -5.31 19.14 24.29
C ALA A 188 -6.78 19.61 24.26
N PHE A 189 -7.74 18.70 24.42
CA PHE A 189 -9.17 18.99 24.32
C PHE A 189 -9.74 19.08 25.73
N MET A 190 -10.34 20.21 26.11
CA MET A 190 -10.93 20.43 27.44
C MET A 190 -11.78 19.23 27.91
N GLU A 191 -11.75 18.92 29.21
CA GLU A 191 -12.42 17.74 29.84
C GLU A 191 -13.92 17.58 29.50
N ASN A 192 -14.58 18.65 29.03
CA ASN A 192 -16.00 18.67 28.67
C ASN A 192 -16.28 18.58 27.15
N ALA A 193 -15.25 18.43 26.33
CA ALA A 193 -15.41 18.39 24.89
C ALA A 193 -15.93 17.00 24.47
N PRO A 194 -16.99 16.89 23.65
CA PRO A 194 -17.52 15.60 23.23
C PRO A 194 -16.42 14.72 22.59
N SER A 195 -16.60 13.41 22.60
CA SER A 195 -15.75 12.52 21.81
C SER A 195 -15.89 12.88 20.31
N MET A 196 -14.87 12.54 19.55
CA MET A 196 -14.71 12.81 18.11
C MET A 196 -14.39 11.46 17.50
N SER A 197 -14.95 11.16 16.34
CA SER A 197 -14.61 9.90 15.67
C SER A 197 -13.18 9.96 15.11
N LEU A 198 -12.67 8.81 14.68
CA LEU A 198 -11.37 8.75 14.00
C LEU A 198 -11.38 9.60 12.72
N GLU A 199 -12.49 9.61 11.98
CA GLU A 199 -12.68 10.42 10.78
C GLU A 199 -12.70 11.91 11.11
N GLY A 200 -13.25 12.28 12.26
CA GLY A 200 -13.19 13.66 12.75
C GLY A 200 -11.76 14.08 13.08
N GLU A 201 -10.98 13.23 13.78
CA GLU A 201 -9.57 13.53 14.07
C GLU A 201 -8.76 13.63 12.76
N LEU A 202 -9.00 12.71 11.82
CA LEU A 202 -8.38 12.73 10.49
C LEU A 202 -8.67 14.02 9.75
N TYR A 203 -9.93 14.45 9.76
CA TYR A 203 -10.36 15.69 9.16
C TYR A 203 -9.65 16.91 9.77
N GLU A 204 -9.47 16.95 11.09
CA GLU A 204 -8.74 18.06 11.73
C GLU A 204 -7.24 18.03 11.40
N ILE A 205 -6.62 16.85 11.41
CA ILE A 205 -5.20 16.67 11.08
C ILE A 205 -4.92 17.09 9.62
N VAL A 206 -5.77 16.66 8.69
CA VAL A 206 -5.66 16.95 7.25
C VAL A 206 -5.88 18.42 6.90
N ASN A 207 -6.68 19.13 7.69
CA ASN A 207 -6.96 20.56 7.51
C ASN A 207 -6.18 21.45 8.51
N SER A 208 -5.15 20.91 9.16
CA SER A 208 -4.34 21.67 10.12
C SER A 208 -3.29 22.55 9.44
N ARG A 209 -2.88 23.62 10.13
CA ARG A 209 -1.72 24.45 9.72
C ARG A 209 -0.36 23.81 10.03
N TYR A 210 -0.35 22.72 10.81
CA TYR A 210 0.90 22.10 11.25
C TYR A 210 1.58 21.37 10.10
N GLU A 211 0.80 20.65 9.30
CA GLU A 211 1.28 19.90 8.15
C GLU A 211 0.45 20.28 6.91
N LEU A 212 1.09 20.93 5.92
CA LEU A 212 0.38 21.47 4.76
C LEU A 212 0.26 20.42 3.66
N ARG A 213 -0.91 20.40 3.01
CA ARG A 213 -1.13 19.68 1.77
C ARG A 213 -0.66 20.51 0.58
N ASP A 214 -0.11 19.86 -0.43
CA ASP A 214 0.12 20.48 -1.74
C ASP A 214 -1.18 20.51 -2.59
N ASP A 215 -1.10 21.08 -3.79
CA ASP A 215 -2.22 21.18 -4.74
C ASP A 215 -2.78 19.80 -5.15
N SER A 216 -2.01 18.73 -4.95
CA SER A 216 -2.45 17.36 -5.20
C SER A 216 -3.32 16.79 -4.09
N GLY A 217 -3.27 17.39 -2.89
CA GLY A 217 -3.93 16.92 -1.69
C GLY A 217 -3.05 16.03 -0.81
N LEU A 218 -1.75 15.93 -1.11
CA LEU A 218 -0.79 15.12 -0.34
C LEU A 218 -0.02 15.97 0.67
N PHE A 219 0.35 15.37 1.79
CA PHE A 219 1.24 16.00 2.75
C PHE A 219 2.68 16.06 2.24
N THR A 220 3.31 17.22 2.33
CA THR A 220 4.66 17.40 1.80
C THR A 220 5.74 16.69 2.62
N SER A 221 5.52 16.47 3.93
CA SER A 221 6.47 15.72 4.76
C SER A 221 6.36 14.20 4.60
N PHE A 222 5.28 13.71 3.97
CA PHE A 222 5.00 12.29 3.88
C PHE A 222 5.74 11.62 2.73
N ARG A 223 6.21 10.40 3.00
CA ARG A 223 6.91 9.56 2.01
C ARG A 223 5.91 8.69 1.26
N TYR A 224 5.34 9.21 0.17
CA TYR A 224 4.46 8.46 -0.74
C TYR A 224 5.20 7.59 -1.77
N GLY A 225 6.54 7.59 -1.76
CA GLY A 225 7.34 7.00 -2.83
C GLY A 225 7.35 7.90 -4.08
N ASP A 226 7.34 7.29 -5.27
CA ASP A 226 7.32 8.03 -6.53
C ASP A 226 5.91 8.31 -7.06
N ILE A 227 4.87 7.96 -6.30
CA ILE A 227 3.46 8.24 -6.65
C ILE A 227 3.20 9.70 -7.02
N PRO A 228 3.72 10.71 -6.30
CA PRO A 228 3.46 12.10 -6.69
C PRO A 228 3.93 12.43 -8.11
N LYS A 229 4.92 11.70 -8.64
CA LYS A 229 5.41 11.88 -10.01
C LYS A 229 4.41 11.43 -11.07
N THR A 230 3.45 10.55 -10.73
CA THR A 230 2.41 10.06 -11.66
C THR A 230 1.25 11.02 -11.86
N LEU A 231 1.24 12.14 -11.11
CA LEU A 231 0.18 13.16 -11.14
C LEU A 231 0.23 14.04 -12.39
N GLN A 232 0.10 13.44 -13.57
CA GLN A 232 -0.26 14.17 -14.79
C GLN A 232 -1.77 13.99 -15.01
N GLY A 233 -2.57 14.91 -14.47
CA GLY A 233 -4.03 14.76 -14.41
C GLY A 233 -4.45 13.77 -13.32
N ASP A 234 -5.19 12.73 -13.69
CA ASP A 234 -5.86 11.80 -12.76
C ASP A 234 -5.08 10.49 -12.51
N GLN A 235 -3.74 10.53 -12.51
CA GLN A 235 -2.88 9.31 -12.40
C GLN A 235 -3.17 8.21 -13.44
N ILE A 236 -3.79 8.58 -14.55
CA ILE A 236 -4.07 7.68 -15.67
C ILE A 236 -2.78 7.11 -16.26
N ARG A 237 -1.67 7.87 -16.16
CA ARG A 237 -0.39 7.65 -16.85
C ARG A 237 0.76 7.46 -15.89
N PHE A 238 1.60 6.46 -16.13
CA PHE A 238 2.71 6.11 -15.23
C PHE A 238 4.11 6.35 -15.80
N LEU A 239 4.20 6.94 -16.99
CA LEU A 239 5.47 7.26 -17.65
C LEU A 239 6.50 7.93 -16.72
N ARG A 240 6.05 8.88 -15.90
CA ARG A 240 6.92 9.64 -14.98
C ARG A 240 7.41 8.87 -13.76
N ALA A 241 6.75 7.76 -13.39
CA ALA A 241 7.23 6.87 -12.34
C ALA A 241 8.25 5.83 -12.84
N ARG A 242 8.46 5.73 -14.16
CA ARG A 242 9.39 4.75 -14.74
C ARG A 242 10.81 4.91 -14.20
N LYS A 243 11.41 3.80 -13.78
CA LYS A 243 12.79 3.72 -13.29
C LYS A 243 13.67 2.83 -14.17
N GLY A 244 14.13 3.41 -15.28
CA GLY A 244 14.97 2.71 -16.24
C GLY A 244 14.21 1.59 -16.96
N SER A 245 14.97 0.67 -17.57
CA SER A 245 14.42 -0.41 -18.40
C SER A 245 15.01 -1.78 -18.02
N HIS A 246 15.39 -1.97 -16.75
CA HIS A 246 16.15 -3.13 -16.31
C HIS A 246 15.36 -4.45 -16.34
N HIS A 247 14.08 -4.42 -15.93
CA HIS A 247 13.25 -5.63 -15.98
C HIS A 247 12.93 -5.97 -17.43
N THR A 248 12.59 -4.97 -18.23
CA THR A 248 12.29 -5.11 -19.65
C THR A 248 13.50 -5.63 -20.44
N SER A 249 14.70 -5.12 -20.15
CA SER A 249 15.98 -5.63 -20.68
C SER A 249 16.14 -7.13 -20.43
N ARG A 250 15.99 -7.55 -19.16
CA ARG A 250 16.10 -8.97 -18.77
C ARG A 250 15.03 -9.83 -19.45
N GLY A 251 13.80 -9.34 -19.52
CA GLY A 251 12.72 -10.03 -20.23
C GLY A 251 13.03 -10.22 -21.71
N ILE A 252 13.53 -9.18 -22.39
CA ILE A 252 13.92 -9.25 -23.80
C ILE A 252 15.09 -10.22 -24.01
N ALA A 253 16.09 -10.19 -23.12
CA ALA A 253 17.22 -11.12 -23.13
C ALA A 253 16.80 -12.58 -22.94
N ALA A 254 15.77 -12.81 -22.12
CA ALA A 254 15.13 -14.12 -21.94
C ALA A 254 14.19 -14.52 -23.10
N GLY A 255 14.06 -13.69 -24.13
CA GLY A 255 13.24 -13.97 -25.31
C GLY A 255 11.77 -13.54 -25.21
N LEU A 256 11.35 -12.85 -24.14
CA LEU A 256 9.97 -12.37 -23.97
C LEU A 256 9.64 -11.26 -24.97
N ARG A 257 8.44 -11.28 -25.56
CA ARG A 257 7.97 -10.32 -26.59
C ARG A 257 6.48 -10.06 -26.43
N GLY A 258 5.99 -8.96 -27.02
CA GLY A 258 4.56 -8.64 -27.05
C GLY A 258 3.93 -8.63 -25.65
N LYS A 259 2.83 -9.37 -25.47
CA LYS A 259 2.11 -9.45 -24.19
C LYS A 259 2.94 -10.03 -23.05
N ASP A 260 3.89 -10.91 -23.34
CA ASP A 260 4.68 -11.60 -22.31
C ASP A 260 5.71 -10.65 -21.67
N LEU A 261 5.95 -9.50 -22.30
CA LEU A 261 6.82 -8.44 -21.77
C LEU A 261 6.09 -7.49 -20.80
N LEU A 262 4.75 -7.57 -20.72
CA LEU A 262 3.96 -6.66 -19.90
C LEU A 262 4.35 -6.68 -18.41
N PRO A 263 4.56 -7.83 -17.74
CA PRO A 263 4.97 -7.83 -16.33
C PRO A 263 6.29 -7.07 -16.10
N ALA A 264 7.25 -7.20 -17.02
CA ALA A 264 8.52 -6.50 -16.94
C ALA A 264 8.35 -4.98 -17.15
N LEU A 265 7.47 -4.58 -18.06
CA LEU A 265 7.10 -3.17 -18.24
C LEU A 265 6.42 -2.62 -16.97
N PHE A 266 5.45 -3.32 -16.39
CA PHE A 266 4.79 -2.89 -15.16
C PHE A 266 5.76 -2.71 -13.99
N ALA A 267 6.78 -3.57 -13.89
CA ALA A 267 7.84 -3.44 -12.89
C ALA A 267 8.70 -2.18 -13.11
N ASP A 268 9.13 -1.92 -14.35
CA ASP A 268 9.93 -0.73 -14.69
C ASP A 268 9.12 0.57 -14.53
N PHE A 269 7.82 0.56 -14.80
CA PHE A 269 6.88 1.68 -14.60
C PHE A 269 6.39 1.84 -13.15
N GLN A 270 6.85 0.97 -12.24
CA GLN A 270 6.48 1.00 -10.82
C GLN A 270 4.97 0.89 -10.54
N CYS A 271 4.24 0.14 -11.36
CA CYS A 271 2.79 -0.01 -11.18
C CYS A 271 2.40 -0.76 -9.90
N TRP A 272 3.36 -1.38 -9.21
CA TRP A 272 3.19 -1.89 -7.84
C TRP A 272 2.67 -0.82 -6.87
N LEU A 273 2.97 0.46 -7.08
CA LEU A 273 2.50 1.58 -6.26
C LEU A 273 0.96 1.68 -6.16
N THR A 274 0.27 1.14 -7.17
CA THR A 274 -1.19 1.12 -7.29
C THR A 274 -1.75 -0.29 -7.32
N MET A 275 -0.95 -1.31 -6.97
CA MET A 275 -1.49 -2.64 -6.77
C MET A 275 -2.32 -2.69 -5.51
N ARG A 276 -3.42 -3.43 -5.56
CA ARG A 276 -4.21 -3.71 -4.37
C ARG A 276 -3.34 -4.36 -3.29
N PRO A 277 -3.41 -3.90 -2.04
CA PRO A 277 -2.54 -4.35 -0.95
C PRO A 277 -2.99 -5.67 -0.29
N ASP A 278 -4.01 -6.34 -0.83
CA ASP A 278 -4.64 -7.56 -0.31
C ASP A 278 -4.50 -8.76 -1.27
N VAL A 279 -3.55 -8.69 -2.22
CA VAL A 279 -3.16 -9.84 -3.05
C VAL A 279 -1.99 -10.56 -2.38
N TRP A 280 -2.28 -11.74 -1.83
CA TRP A 280 -1.36 -12.53 -1.02
C TRP A 280 -0.44 -13.42 -1.87
N PRO A 281 0.86 -13.52 -1.54
CA PRO A 281 1.77 -14.37 -2.29
C PRO A 281 1.56 -15.86 -1.96
N SER A 282 1.31 -16.68 -2.97
CA SER A 282 1.30 -18.15 -2.83
C SER A 282 2.71 -18.72 -2.73
N PRO A 283 2.89 -19.92 -2.15
CA PRO A 283 4.20 -20.59 -2.09
C PRO A 283 4.72 -20.87 -3.50
N THR A 284 5.93 -20.39 -3.81
CA THR A 284 6.61 -20.67 -5.08
C THR A 284 7.16 -22.10 -5.10
N SER A 285 6.96 -22.81 -6.22
CA SER A 285 7.54 -24.14 -6.47
C SER A 285 9.06 -24.12 -6.68
N GLU A 286 9.63 -22.93 -6.95
CA GLU A 286 11.07 -22.76 -7.03
C GLU A 286 11.68 -22.94 -5.64
N SER A 287 12.64 -23.86 -5.52
CA SER A 287 13.33 -24.10 -4.27
C SER A 287 13.90 -22.78 -3.76
N THR A 288 13.29 -22.23 -2.71
CA THR A 288 13.83 -21.06 -2.03
C THR A 288 15.30 -21.36 -1.75
N PRO A 289 16.26 -20.58 -2.30
CA PRO A 289 17.66 -20.90 -2.09
C PRO A 289 17.88 -20.93 -0.59
N ALA A 290 18.30 -22.10 -0.09
CA ALA A 290 18.55 -22.30 1.32
C ALA A 290 19.47 -21.16 1.76
N PHE A 291 19.01 -20.38 2.74
CA PHE A 291 19.85 -19.35 3.32
C PHE A 291 21.14 -20.05 3.74
N THR A 292 22.26 -19.72 3.10
CA THR A 292 23.52 -20.44 3.35
C THR A 292 24.01 -19.97 4.71
N PHE A 293 23.59 -20.67 5.74
CA PHE A 293 23.99 -20.40 7.10
C PHE A 293 25.50 -20.63 7.19
N MET A 294 26.25 -19.55 7.40
CA MET A 294 27.64 -19.69 7.80
C MET A 294 27.65 -20.27 9.20
N GLN A 295 27.87 -21.58 9.32
CA GLN A 295 28.26 -22.19 10.59
C GLN A 295 29.60 -21.58 11.00
N LEU A 296 29.52 -20.49 11.77
CA LEU A 296 30.67 -19.95 12.45
C LEU A 296 30.97 -20.88 13.61
N VAL A 297 32.17 -21.44 13.62
CA VAL A 297 32.71 -22.15 14.79
C VAL A 297 32.60 -21.19 15.98
N THR A 298 31.77 -21.54 16.95
CA THR A 298 31.63 -20.83 18.21
C THR A 298 32.97 -20.82 18.92
N SER A 299 33.71 -19.72 18.80
CA SER A 299 34.77 -19.43 19.78
C SER A 299 34.11 -19.27 21.14
N PRO A 300 34.76 -19.70 22.24
CA PRO A 300 34.21 -19.55 23.58
C PRO A 300 33.76 -18.09 23.78
N LEU A 301 32.51 -17.94 24.21
CA LEU A 301 31.80 -16.68 24.34
C LEU A 301 32.68 -15.67 25.07
N ASP A 302 32.90 -14.52 24.44
CA ASP A 302 33.36 -13.33 25.14
C ASP A 302 32.18 -12.90 26.04
N ASP A 303 32.32 -13.08 27.36
CA ASP A 303 31.30 -12.79 28.39
C ASP A 303 30.88 -11.29 28.44
N SER A 304 31.40 -10.46 27.54
CA SER A 304 31.12 -9.02 27.45
C SER A 304 29.89 -8.67 26.60
N ASN A 305 29.24 -9.62 25.92
CA ASN A 305 28.04 -9.31 25.13
C ASN A 305 26.79 -9.28 26.02
N PRO A 306 26.10 -8.13 26.19
CA PRO A 306 24.89 -8.07 27.02
C PRO A 306 23.77 -8.99 26.51
N PHE A 307 23.75 -9.30 25.20
CA PHE A 307 22.74 -10.18 24.62
C PHE A 307 22.93 -11.66 24.96
N SER A 308 24.16 -12.12 25.25
CA SER A 308 24.37 -13.52 25.65
C SER A 308 23.94 -13.81 27.09
N ALA A 309 23.71 -12.77 27.89
CA ALA A 309 23.21 -12.90 29.26
C ALA A 309 21.67 -12.87 29.35
N LEU A 310 20.97 -12.51 28.27
CA LEU A 310 19.52 -12.41 28.24
C LEU A 310 18.87 -13.78 27.95
N PRO A 311 17.79 -14.15 28.66
CA PRO A 311 16.93 -15.27 28.28
C PRO A 311 16.37 -15.10 26.87
N THR A 312 16.19 -16.22 26.17
CA THR A 312 15.65 -16.26 24.79
C THR A 312 14.32 -15.52 24.68
N GLU A 313 13.46 -15.61 25.69
CA GLU A 313 12.15 -14.97 25.73
C GLU A 313 12.27 -13.45 25.71
N LEU A 314 13.22 -12.87 26.45
CA LEU A 314 13.47 -11.42 26.43
C LEU A 314 14.08 -10.99 25.10
N LEU A 315 14.93 -11.82 24.48
CA LEU A 315 15.46 -11.53 23.16
C LEU A 315 14.36 -11.51 22.10
N LEU A 316 13.42 -12.46 22.14
CA LEU A 316 12.25 -12.46 21.26
C LEU A 316 11.38 -11.21 21.49
N ASP A 317 11.16 -10.85 22.75
CA ASP A 317 10.38 -9.66 23.13
C ASP A 317 11.04 -8.36 22.65
N ILE A 318 12.37 -8.26 22.70
CA ILE A 318 13.10 -7.10 22.18
C ILE A 318 13.08 -7.12 20.63
N PHE A 319 13.41 -8.25 20.02
CA PHE A 319 13.60 -8.33 18.57
C PHE A 319 12.31 -8.21 17.78
N ARG A 320 11.13 -8.55 18.33
CA ARG A 320 9.84 -8.34 17.65
C ARG A 320 9.54 -6.86 17.38
N HIS A 321 10.15 -5.95 18.15
CA HIS A 321 9.98 -4.50 17.96
C HIS A 321 10.93 -3.92 16.90
N LEU A 322 11.87 -4.71 16.39
CA LEU A 322 12.81 -4.29 15.36
C LEU A 322 12.28 -4.67 13.98
N PRO A 323 12.33 -3.77 12.98
CA PRO A 323 12.13 -4.14 11.59
C PRO A 323 13.12 -5.23 11.16
N ILE A 324 12.72 -6.15 10.29
CA ILE A 324 13.59 -7.27 9.86
C ILE A 324 14.94 -6.78 9.28
N ARG A 325 14.94 -5.67 8.55
CA ARG A 325 16.18 -5.02 8.05
C ARG A 325 17.15 -4.61 9.17
N ALA A 326 16.61 -4.13 10.29
CA ALA A 326 17.40 -3.74 11.46
C ALA A 326 17.93 -4.97 12.18
N LEU A 327 17.15 -6.06 12.23
CA LEU A 327 17.60 -7.34 12.76
C LEU A 327 18.80 -7.90 11.97
N PHE A 328 18.75 -7.89 10.63
CA PHE A 328 19.89 -8.29 9.81
C PHE A 328 21.09 -7.35 9.95
N SER A 329 20.85 -6.05 10.13
CA SER A 329 21.93 -5.09 10.44
C SER A 329 22.57 -5.41 11.81
N LEU A 330 21.76 -5.73 12.83
CA LEU A 330 22.22 -6.12 14.16
C LEU A 330 23.03 -7.43 14.11
N SER A 331 22.67 -8.36 13.23
CA SER A 331 23.44 -9.58 13.00
C SER A 331 24.87 -9.31 12.52
N SER A 332 25.18 -8.11 12.00
CA SER A 332 26.53 -7.73 11.61
C SER A 332 27.37 -7.18 12.78
N ALA A 333 26.76 -6.87 13.92
CA ALA A 333 27.43 -6.24 15.06
C ALA A 333 28.34 -7.20 15.85
N SER A 334 28.01 -8.50 15.94
CA SER A 334 28.87 -9.50 16.58
C SER A 334 28.68 -10.89 15.99
N ARG A 335 29.69 -11.77 16.12
CA ARG A 335 29.60 -13.17 15.66
C ARG A 335 28.53 -13.96 16.43
N SER A 336 28.38 -13.67 17.73
CA SER A 336 27.36 -14.29 18.58
C SER A 336 25.95 -13.91 18.13
N LEU A 337 25.68 -12.62 17.91
CA LEU A 337 24.40 -12.15 17.39
C LEU A 337 24.14 -12.66 15.98
N ARG A 338 25.17 -12.69 15.12
CA ARG A 338 25.07 -13.31 13.80
C ARG A 338 24.59 -14.75 13.92
N SER A 339 25.29 -15.57 14.69
CA SER A 339 24.98 -16.99 14.86
C SER A 339 23.55 -17.20 15.38
N LEU A 340 23.10 -16.38 16.33
CA LEU A 340 21.76 -16.46 16.90
C LEU A 340 20.68 -16.02 15.89
N ILE A 341 20.83 -14.84 15.29
CA ILE A 341 19.85 -14.26 14.36
C ILE A 341 19.75 -15.07 13.07
N THR A 342 20.85 -15.70 12.66
CA THR A 342 20.85 -16.60 11.50
C THR A 342 20.52 -18.03 11.88
N GLU A 343 20.12 -18.36 13.10
CA GLU A 343 19.62 -19.71 13.39
C GLU A 343 18.17 -19.82 12.86
N PRO A 344 17.84 -20.80 11.99
CA PRO A 344 16.54 -20.83 11.31
C PRO A 344 15.34 -20.87 12.26
N ALA A 345 15.38 -21.66 13.33
CA ALA A 345 14.25 -21.81 14.24
C ALA A 345 14.02 -20.53 15.05
N PHE A 346 15.08 -19.93 15.58
CA PHE A 346 15.06 -18.66 16.30
C PHE A 346 14.61 -17.52 15.38
N LEU A 347 15.16 -17.41 14.17
CA LEU A 347 14.74 -16.38 13.21
C LEU A 347 13.26 -16.52 12.85
N ASN A 348 12.78 -17.75 12.65
CA ASN A 348 11.37 -18.00 12.37
C ASN A 348 10.48 -17.59 13.56
N GLN A 349 10.93 -17.83 14.81
CA GLN A 349 10.22 -17.36 16.02
C GLN A 349 10.23 -15.84 16.16
N VAL A 350 11.35 -15.17 15.90
CA VAL A 350 11.45 -13.70 15.89
C VAL A 350 10.49 -13.11 14.86
N ILE A 351 10.48 -13.65 13.63
CA ILE A 351 9.59 -13.20 12.57
C ILE A 351 8.13 -13.48 12.95
N LYS A 352 7.81 -14.65 13.50
CA LYS A 352 6.47 -14.95 14.04
C LYS A 352 6.03 -13.89 15.05
N ALA A 353 6.87 -13.57 16.02
CA ALA A 353 6.56 -12.56 17.03
C ALA A 353 6.39 -11.16 16.43
N ALA A 354 7.24 -10.80 15.46
CA ALA A 354 7.18 -9.53 14.75
C ALA A 354 5.91 -9.39 13.91
N VAL A 355 5.45 -10.45 13.25
CA VAL A 355 4.20 -10.45 12.48
C VAL A 355 2.98 -10.45 13.39
N LEU A 356 2.96 -11.24 14.47
CA LEU A 356 1.76 -11.34 15.31
C LEU A 356 1.54 -10.13 16.21
N THR A 357 2.61 -9.52 16.71
CA THR A 357 2.53 -8.49 17.77
C THR A 357 3.51 -7.34 17.63
N GLY A 358 4.30 -7.29 16.54
CA GLY A 358 5.47 -6.43 16.45
C GLY A 358 5.53 -5.56 15.21
N ALA A 359 6.76 -5.28 14.76
CA ALA A 359 7.04 -4.31 13.70
C ALA A 359 6.53 -4.74 12.30
N GLU A 360 6.20 -6.02 12.11
CA GLU A 360 5.75 -6.59 10.83
C GLU A 360 4.26 -6.94 10.87
N PHE A 361 3.50 -6.36 11.81
CA PHE A 361 2.06 -6.57 11.98
C PHE A 361 1.24 -6.29 10.71
N TRP A 362 1.73 -5.39 9.86
CA TRP A 362 1.14 -5.08 8.56
C TRP A 362 1.01 -6.31 7.65
N VAL A 363 1.73 -7.40 7.89
CA VAL A 363 1.64 -8.65 7.12
C VAL A 363 0.35 -9.44 7.43
N LEU A 364 -0.38 -9.14 8.51
CA LEU A 364 -1.64 -9.82 8.82
C LEU A 364 -2.84 -9.21 8.07
N PRO A 365 -3.89 -10.01 7.76
CA PRO A 365 -5.10 -9.50 7.13
C PRO A 365 -5.87 -8.54 8.02
N VAL A 366 -6.60 -7.60 7.41
CA VAL A 366 -7.50 -6.68 8.13
C VAL A 366 -8.94 -7.15 7.99
N ALA A 367 -9.55 -7.58 9.10
CA ALA A 367 -10.89 -8.18 9.10
C ALA A 367 -12.00 -7.23 8.62
N SER A 368 -11.82 -5.91 8.73
CA SER A 368 -12.82 -4.93 8.24
C SER A 368 -12.82 -4.75 6.72
N ILE A 369 -11.82 -5.30 6.01
CA ILE A 369 -11.80 -5.28 4.55
C ILE A 369 -12.56 -6.50 4.00
N PRO A 370 -13.60 -6.30 3.17
CA PRO A 370 -14.42 -7.39 2.66
C PRO A 370 -13.63 -8.54 2.02
N GLY A 371 -13.77 -9.72 2.62
CA GLY A 371 -13.18 -10.98 2.15
C GLY A 371 -11.66 -11.08 2.25
N GLU A 372 -10.95 -10.09 2.80
CA GLU A 372 -9.49 -10.14 2.91
C GLU A 372 -9.03 -11.31 3.80
N GLU A 373 -9.68 -11.48 4.97
CA GLU A 373 -9.36 -12.56 5.90
C GLU A 373 -9.51 -13.94 5.24
N GLU A 374 -10.57 -14.16 4.47
CA GLU A 374 -10.79 -15.41 3.75
C GLU A 374 -9.74 -15.64 2.66
N ARG A 375 -9.41 -14.61 1.87
CA ARG A 375 -8.33 -14.70 0.86
C ARG A 375 -6.98 -15.02 1.51
N ALA A 376 -6.65 -14.34 2.62
CA ALA A 376 -5.43 -14.57 3.37
C ALA A 376 -5.39 -15.98 3.97
N ARG A 377 -6.52 -16.46 4.51
CA ARG A 377 -6.67 -17.79 5.09
C ARG A 377 -6.42 -18.87 4.04
N VAL A 378 -6.99 -18.75 2.84
CA VAL A 378 -6.77 -19.69 1.73
C VAL A 378 -5.28 -19.79 1.41
N VAL A 379 -4.60 -18.67 1.18
CA VAL A 379 -3.16 -18.67 0.87
C VAL A 379 -2.32 -19.19 2.05
N ALA A 380 -2.66 -18.83 3.28
CA ALA A 380 -1.96 -19.32 4.46
C ALA A 380 -2.08 -20.86 4.62
N MET A 381 -3.22 -21.44 4.22
CA MET A 381 -3.38 -22.90 4.16
C MET A 381 -2.49 -23.52 3.09
N GLU A 382 -2.33 -22.89 1.92
CA GLU A 382 -1.39 -23.35 0.88
C GLU A 382 0.05 -23.41 1.41
N TRP A 383 0.47 -22.38 2.16
CA TRP A 383 1.80 -22.34 2.80
C TRP A 383 1.99 -23.43 3.85
N LEU A 384 0.96 -23.75 4.65
CA LEU A 384 1.02 -24.87 5.60
C LEU A 384 1.15 -26.22 4.88
N SER A 385 0.32 -26.45 3.86
CA SER A 385 0.32 -27.68 3.07
C SER A 385 1.66 -27.90 2.36
N ALA A 386 2.33 -26.82 1.93
CA ALA A 386 3.65 -26.90 1.29
C ALA A 386 4.77 -27.42 2.22
N VAL A 387 4.62 -27.26 3.55
CA VAL A 387 5.62 -27.66 4.55
C VAL A 387 5.26 -28.98 5.23
N SER A 388 3.98 -29.34 5.26
CA SER A 388 3.49 -30.56 5.91
C SER A 388 2.42 -31.26 5.05
N PRO A 389 2.82 -31.85 3.91
CA PRO A 389 1.88 -32.47 2.96
C PRO A 389 1.15 -33.71 3.53
N ASP A 390 1.69 -34.35 4.58
CA ASP A 390 1.14 -35.56 5.20
C ASP A 390 0.33 -35.30 6.49
N HIS A 391 0.08 -34.03 6.83
CA HIS A 391 -0.66 -33.65 8.04
C HIS A 391 -2.04 -33.11 7.70
N ASP A 392 -3.01 -34.03 7.61
CA ASP A 392 -4.45 -33.75 7.77
C ASP A 392 -4.75 -33.39 9.24
N VAL A 393 -4.15 -32.30 9.73
CA VAL A 393 -4.55 -31.75 11.03
C VAL A 393 -5.86 -31.00 10.80
N PRO A 394 -6.96 -31.33 11.50
CA PRO A 394 -8.13 -30.46 11.50
C PRO A 394 -7.71 -29.11 12.09
N ILE A 395 -7.63 -28.10 11.23
CA ILE A 395 -7.17 -26.76 11.58
C ILE A 395 -8.32 -26.08 12.35
N THR A 396 -8.32 -26.25 13.66
CA THR A 396 -9.22 -25.51 14.58
C THR A 396 -8.69 -24.12 14.92
N GLU A 397 -7.41 -23.86 14.65
CA GLU A 397 -6.73 -22.57 14.92
C GLU A 397 -6.50 -21.77 13.63
N PRO A 398 -6.46 -20.43 13.66
CA PRO A 398 -6.16 -19.63 12.47
C PRO A 398 -4.79 -20.02 11.86
N PRO A 399 -4.65 -20.16 10.53
CA PRO A 399 -3.43 -20.68 9.89
C PRO A 399 -2.14 -19.97 10.31
N PHE A 400 -2.19 -18.64 10.43
CA PHE A 400 -1.04 -17.85 10.88
C PHE A 400 -0.61 -18.21 12.31
N HIS A 401 -1.51 -18.61 13.21
CA HIS A 401 -1.15 -18.92 14.60
C HIS A 401 -0.45 -20.27 14.75
N SER A 402 -0.56 -21.15 13.74
CA SER A 402 0.05 -22.47 13.72
C SER A 402 1.56 -22.42 14.03
N ALA A 403 2.03 -23.38 14.82
CA ALA A 403 3.46 -23.54 15.12
C ALA A 403 4.26 -23.95 13.87
N SER A 404 3.61 -24.62 12.91
CA SER A 404 4.23 -25.12 11.68
C SER A 404 4.23 -24.10 10.54
N PHE A 405 3.66 -22.90 10.73
CA PHE A 405 3.60 -21.89 9.68
C PHE A 405 5.02 -21.40 9.30
N PRO A 406 5.39 -21.42 8.00
CA PRO A 406 6.74 -21.05 7.56
C PRO A 406 6.93 -19.54 7.44
N TYR A 407 6.89 -18.84 8.58
CA TYR A 407 6.97 -17.37 8.65
C TYR A 407 8.14 -16.77 7.88
N LEU A 408 9.34 -17.35 7.98
CA LEU A 408 10.51 -16.85 7.26
C LEU A 408 10.31 -16.88 5.73
N ALA A 409 9.78 -17.98 5.20
CA ALA A 409 9.55 -18.13 3.76
C ALA A 409 8.39 -17.25 3.28
N PHE A 410 7.31 -17.22 4.05
CA PHE A 410 6.13 -16.41 3.77
C PHE A 410 6.47 -14.91 3.75
N VAL A 411 7.12 -14.39 4.80
CA VAL A 411 7.47 -12.96 4.86
C VAL A 411 8.45 -12.60 3.76
N ARG A 412 9.40 -13.47 3.42
CA ARG A 412 10.27 -13.26 2.24
C ARG A 412 9.46 -13.13 0.94
N ALA A 413 8.43 -13.95 0.76
CA ALA A 413 7.53 -13.84 -0.39
C ALA A 413 6.71 -12.54 -0.36
N CYS A 414 6.30 -12.07 0.82
CA CYS A 414 5.67 -10.74 0.98
C CYS A 414 6.61 -9.62 0.53
N TYR A 415 7.89 -9.64 0.94
CA TYR A 415 8.87 -8.63 0.51
C TYR A 415 9.17 -8.67 -1.01
N ALA A 416 8.91 -9.80 -1.68
CA ALA A 416 9.07 -9.95 -3.13
C ALA A 416 7.79 -9.63 -3.93
N SER A 417 6.63 -9.58 -3.27
CA SER A 417 5.34 -9.34 -3.90
C SER A 417 5.09 -7.84 -4.07
N ASP A 418 4.71 -7.43 -5.28
CA ASP A 418 4.38 -6.03 -5.60
C ASP A 418 3.16 -5.52 -4.79
N SER A 419 2.15 -6.36 -4.58
CA SER A 419 0.98 -6.05 -3.74
C SER A 419 1.39 -5.81 -2.29
N MET A 420 2.16 -6.73 -1.70
CA MET A 420 2.61 -6.63 -0.32
C MET A 420 3.62 -5.48 -0.14
N ARG A 421 4.38 -5.14 -1.18
CA ARG A 421 5.21 -3.94 -1.21
C ARG A 421 4.35 -2.67 -1.15
N ASN A 422 3.21 -2.62 -1.84
CA ASN A 422 2.27 -1.52 -1.68
C ASN A 422 1.64 -1.49 -0.28
N ARG A 423 1.28 -2.66 0.25
CA ARG A 423 0.77 -2.81 1.62
C ARG A 423 1.74 -2.24 2.65
N GLN A 424 3.02 -2.58 2.54
CA GLN A 424 4.08 -2.02 3.40
C GLN A 424 4.16 -0.49 3.26
N ARG A 425 4.06 0.04 2.04
CA ARG A 425 4.03 1.50 1.81
C ARG A 425 2.85 2.16 2.52
N LEU A 426 1.66 1.57 2.47
CA LEU A 426 0.49 2.07 3.18
C LEU A 426 0.69 2.03 4.70
N TRP A 427 1.28 0.96 5.22
CA TRP A 427 1.66 0.87 6.64
C TRP A 427 2.64 1.96 7.05
N ASP A 428 3.67 2.22 6.24
CA ASP A 428 4.63 3.31 6.48
C ASP A 428 3.94 4.69 6.48
N ILE A 429 2.90 4.89 5.65
CA ILE A 429 2.07 6.10 5.67
C ILE A 429 1.24 6.17 6.97
N VAL A 430 0.63 5.08 7.41
CA VAL A 430 -0.09 5.03 8.70
C VAL A 430 0.84 5.35 9.87
N LYS A 431 2.10 4.90 9.84
CA LYS A 431 3.08 5.27 10.88
C LYS A 431 3.41 6.75 10.92
N GLN A 432 3.48 7.40 9.76
CA GLN A 432 3.63 8.86 9.69
C GLN A 432 2.38 9.57 10.22
N PHE A 433 1.18 9.03 9.97
CA PHE A 433 -0.04 9.52 10.61
C PHE A 433 -0.07 9.32 12.12
N GLU A 434 0.43 8.19 12.64
CA GLU A 434 0.49 7.93 14.08
C GLU A 434 1.30 9.01 14.82
N GLU A 435 2.40 9.49 14.20
CA GLU A 435 3.19 10.62 14.70
C GLU A 435 2.36 11.91 14.75
N LEU A 436 1.68 12.25 13.64
CA LEU A 436 0.76 13.41 13.60
C LEU A 436 -0.36 13.30 14.64
N TRP A 437 -0.94 12.10 14.81
CA TRP A 437 -2.01 11.85 15.78
C TRP A 437 -1.54 12.04 17.22
N ARG A 438 -0.33 11.56 17.53
CA ARG A 438 0.29 11.71 18.84
C ARG A 438 0.46 13.19 19.17
N ASP A 439 1.03 13.96 18.24
CA ASP A 439 1.24 15.39 18.42
C ASP A 439 -0.09 16.15 18.52
N TYR A 440 -1.04 15.86 17.64
CA TYR A 440 -2.37 16.46 17.66
C TYR A 440 -3.11 16.21 18.98
N ARG A 441 -3.06 15.00 19.54
CA ARG A 441 -3.74 14.69 20.82
C ARG A 441 -3.06 15.34 22.02
N LEU A 442 -1.75 15.53 21.98
CA LEU A 442 -0.97 16.17 23.05
C LEU A 442 -1.12 17.69 23.06
N TYR A 443 -1.08 18.32 21.88
CA TYR A 443 -0.94 19.77 21.77
C TYR A 443 -2.16 20.46 21.18
N GLY A 444 -2.95 19.77 20.35
CA GLY A 444 -4.06 20.36 19.59
C GLY A 444 -3.54 21.30 18.51
N TRP A 445 -4.29 21.45 17.39
CA TRP A 445 -3.83 22.24 16.24
C TRP A 445 -4.87 23.26 15.76
N GLU A 446 -4.39 24.36 15.18
CA GLU A 446 -5.20 25.34 14.46
C GLU A 446 -5.55 24.83 13.05
N ARG A 447 -6.74 25.19 12.52
CA ARG A 447 -7.29 24.69 11.25
C ARG A 447 -7.63 25.85 10.31
N ASP A 448 -7.15 25.81 9.08
CA ASP A 448 -7.50 26.77 8.02
C ASP A 448 -7.36 26.15 6.62
N VAL A 449 -8.09 26.69 5.65
CA VAL A 449 -7.92 26.36 4.23
C VAL A 449 -6.88 27.29 3.60
N PHE A 450 -6.02 26.68 2.79
CA PHE A 450 -5.15 27.41 1.87
C PHE A 450 -6.01 28.05 0.78
N ILE A 451 -6.25 29.36 0.89
CA ILE A 451 -6.61 30.16 -0.28
C ILE A 451 -5.29 30.47 -0.97
N THR A 452 -4.88 29.62 -1.91
CA THR A 452 -3.80 29.93 -2.87
C THR A 452 -4.24 31.00 -3.84
#